data_AF-A0A9D3B718-F1
#
_entry.id   AF-A0A9D3B718-F1
#
_cell.length_a   1.000
_cell.length_b   1.000
_cell.length_c   1.000
_cell.angle_alpha   90.00
_cell.angle_beta   90.00
_cell.angle_gamma   90.00
#
_symmetry.space_group_name_H-M   'P 1'
#
loop_
_entity.id
_entity.type
_entity.pdbx_description
1 polymer ?
#
loop_
_entity_poly.entity_id
_entity_poly.type
_entity_poly.pdbx_seq_one_letter_code
_entity_poly.pdbx_strand_id
1 'polypeptide(L)' 'MGRKINCECTQCNCKKIFEIIETEELINLIQHGRLNSDQISFLKTRVGSKICKQCFIDNHHKN' A
#
# COMPACT_ATOMS: atom_id res chain seq x y z
N MET A 1 -1.11 14.33 2.50
CA MET A 1 -1.62 13.70 3.74
C MET A 1 -2.59 12.64 3.26
N GLY A 2 -2.13 11.39 3.14
CA GLY A 2 -2.90 10.32 2.53
C GLY A 2 -4.16 9.95 3.33
N ARG A 3 -5.14 9.34 2.65
CA ARG A 3 -6.38 8.87 3.30
C ARG A 3 -6.10 7.57 4.06
N LYS A 4 -6.41 7.53 5.35
CA LYS A 4 -6.34 6.30 6.14
C LYS A 4 -7.61 5.48 5.93
N ILE A 5 -7.46 4.23 5.53
CA ILE A 5 -8.58 3.29 5.35
C ILE A 5 -8.33 2.01 6.13
N ASN A 6 -9.40 1.26 6.38
CA ASN A 6 -9.31 -0.11 6.86
C ASN A 6 -8.89 -1.02 5.70
N CYS A 7 -8.02 -1.98 5.99
CA CYS A 7 -7.73 -3.07 5.07
C CYS A 7 -9.01 -3.83 4.71
N GLU A 8 -9.36 -3.84 3.43
CA GLU A 8 -10.49 -4.59 2.87
C GLU A 8 -10.03 -5.95 2.29
N CYS A 9 -9.04 -6.59 2.92
CA CYS A 9 -8.62 -7.93 2.52
C CYS A 9 -9.69 -8.96 2.90
N THR A 10 -10.33 -9.56 1.90
CA THR A 10 -11.37 -10.58 2.06
C THR A 10 -10.85 -11.89 2.62
N GLN A 11 -9.56 -12.19 2.45
CA GLN A 11 -8.96 -13.44 2.93
C GLN A 11 -8.47 -13.36 4.38
N CYS A 12 -7.86 -12.24 4.78
CA CYS A 12 -7.29 -12.12 6.13
C CYS A 12 -8.20 -11.39 7.12
N ASN A 13 -9.18 -10.62 6.63
CA ASN A 13 -10.06 -9.75 7.42
C ASN A 13 -9.32 -8.97 8.53
N CYS A 14 -8.08 -8.53 8.26
CA CYS A 14 -7.20 -8.01 9.31
C CYS A 14 -7.63 -6.63 9.82
N LYS A 15 -8.49 -5.93 9.05
CA LYS A 15 -9.06 -4.60 9.37
C LYS A 15 -8.04 -3.55 9.81
N LYS A 16 -6.76 -3.75 9.48
CA LYS A 16 -5.67 -2.88 9.87
C LYS A 16 -5.84 -1.53 9.18
N ILE A 17 -5.82 -0.45 9.95
CA ILE A 17 -5.81 0.90 9.39
C ILE A 17 -4.45 1.17 8.76
N PHE A 18 -4.44 1.58 7.51
CA PHE A 18 -3.23 1.99 6.80
C PHE A 18 -3.53 3.19 5.92
N GLU A 19 -2.48 3.94 5.59
CA GLU A 19 -2.60 5.08 4.68
C GLU A 19 -2.56 4.58 3.23
N ILE A 20 -3.60 4.91 2.46
CA ILE A 20 -3.55 4.75 1.01
C ILE A 20 -2.69 5.86 0.44
N ILE A 21 -1.90 5.49 -0.55
CA ILE A 21 -1.17 6.43 -1.36
C ILE A 21 -1.90 6.50 -2.69
N GLU A 22 -2.41 7.68 -3.00
CA GLU A 22 -2.99 8.00 -4.31
C GLU A 22 -1.86 8.23 -5.33
N THR A 23 -2.16 8.03 -6.61
CA THR A 23 -1.17 8.11 -7.70
C THR A 23 -0.41 9.43 -7.68
N GLU A 24 -1.10 10.55 -7.44
CA GLU A 24 -0.51 11.89 -7.38
C GLU A 24 0.46 12.05 -6.20
N GLU A 25 0.11 11.50 -5.03
CA GLU A 25 0.98 11.53 -3.85
C GLU A 25 2.23 10.67 -4.07
N LEU A 26 2.09 9.52 -4.74
CA LEU A 26 3.23 8.70 -5.14
C LEU A 26 4.15 9.43 -6.13
N ILE A 27 3.60 10.09 -7.15
CA ILE A 27 4.36 10.86 -8.13
C ILE A 27 5.16 11.96 -7.41
N ASN A 28 4.54 12.70 -6.50
CA ASN A 28 5.22 13.72 -5.70
C ASN A 28 6.37 13.12 -4.87
N LEU A 29 6.14 11.99 -4.20
CA LEU A 29 7.19 11.33 -3.40
C LEU A 29 8.37 10.84 -4.25
N ILE A 30 8.10 10.38 -5.47
CA ILE A 30 9.13 9.98 -6.45
C ILE A 30 9.91 11.21 -6.93
N GLN A 31 9.20 12.27 -7.35
CA GLN A 31 9.82 13.49 -7.89
C GLN A 31 10.72 14.20 -6.87
N HIS A 32 10.35 14.16 -5.59
CA HIS A 32 11.17 14.71 -4.52
C HIS A 32 12.30 13.78 -4.05
N GLY A 33 12.52 12.63 -4.70
CA GLY A 33 13.59 11.69 -4.37
C GLY A 33 13.48 11.10 -2.96
N ARG A 34 12.28 11.10 -2.36
CA ARG A 34 12.04 10.65 -0.98
C ARG A 34 11.85 9.13 -0.86
N LEU A 35 11.87 8.42 -1.99
CA LEU A 35 11.63 6.99 -2.07
C LEU A 35 12.76 6.31 -2.83
N ASN A 36 13.23 5.19 -2.30
CA ASN A 36 14.18 4.31 -2.98
C ASN A 36 13.45 3.38 -3.96
N SER A 37 14.17 2.80 -4.91
CA SER A 37 13.61 1.94 -5.98
C SER A 37 12.68 0.83 -5.48
N ASP A 38 13.04 0.14 -4.40
CA ASP A 38 12.20 -0.88 -3.76
C ASP A 38 10.89 -0.31 -3.19
N GLN A 39 10.96 0.87 -2.56
CA GLN A 39 9.78 1.54 -2.04
C GLN A 39 8.86 1.99 -3.17
N ILE A 40 9.42 2.49 -4.28
CA ILE A 40 8.66 2.89 -5.46
C ILE A 40 7.95 1.68 -6.08
N SER A 41 8.67 0.57 -6.28
CA SER A 41 8.10 -0.67 -6.84
C SER A 41 6.97 -1.20 -5.97
N PHE A 42 7.20 -1.25 -4.66
CA PHE A 42 6.21 -1.67 -3.67
C PHE A 42 4.99 -0.73 -3.62
N LEU A 43 5.19 0.58 -3.71
CA LEU A 43 4.08 1.53 -3.68
C LEU A 43 3.29 1.53 -4.99
N LYS A 44 3.94 1.39 -6.15
CA LYS A 44 3.29 1.27 -7.46
C LYS A 44 2.31 0.10 -7.50
N THR A 45 2.68 -1.04 -6.94
CA THR A 45 1.81 -2.23 -6.86
C THR A 45 0.62 -2.06 -5.90
N ARG A 46 0.62 -0.99 -5.10
CA ARG A 46 -0.39 -0.67 -4.09
C ARG A 46 -1.22 0.58 -4.38
N VAL A 47 -0.91 1.33 -5.43
CA VAL A 47 -1.67 2.53 -5.78
C VAL A 47 -3.14 2.17 -5.96
N GLY A 48 -4.02 2.82 -5.20
CA GLY A 48 -5.46 2.52 -5.20
C GLY A 48 -5.85 1.18 -4.57
N SER A 49 -4.90 0.39 -4.06
CA SER A 49 -5.19 -0.87 -3.38
C SER A 49 -5.77 -0.61 -2.00
N LYS A 50 -6.88 -1.27 -1.70
CA LYS A 50 -7.53 -1.20 -0.39
C LYS A 50 -6.99 -2.23 0.62
N ILE A 51 -5.86 -2.85 0.30
CA ILE A 51 -5.25 -3.95 1.06
C ILE A 51 -3.95 -3.49 1.73
N CYS A 52 -3.78 -3.75 3.03
CA CYS A 52 -2.59 -3.34 3.80
C CYS A 52 -1.33 -4.14 3.44
N LYS A 53 -0.14 -3.60 3.77
CA LYS A 53 1.20 -4.16 3.40
C LYS A 53 1.30 -5.65 3.68
N GLN A 54 0.86 -6.03 4.86
CA GLN A 54 0.97 -7.39 5.34
C GLN A 54 0.08 -8.37 4.58
N CYS A 55 -1.13 -7.95 4.19
CA CYS A 55 -1.99 -8.78 3.34
C CYS A 55 -1.47 -8.92 1.92
N PHE A 56 -0.77 -7.91 1.39
CA PHE A 56 -0.23 -7.95 0.04
C PHE A 56 1.10 -8.70 -0.08
N ILE A 57 1.99 -8.55 0.91
CA ILE A 57 3.31 -9.21 0.90
C ILE A 57 3.24 -10.62 1.49
N ASP A 58 2.49 -10.82 2.58
CA ASP A 58 2.79 -11.89 3.54
C ASP A 58 1.67 -12.94 3.66
N ASN A 59 0.40 -12.54 3.65
CA ASN A 59 -0.67 -13.42 4.17
C ASN A 59 -1.44 -14.28 3.14
N HIS A 60 -1.05 -14.30 1.86
CA HIS A 60 -1.61 -15.26 0.89
C HIS A 60 -0.79 -16.55 0.77
N HIS A 61 0.19 -16.76 1.67
CA HIS A 61 1.01 -17.97 1.77
C HIS A 61 0.44 -19.05 2.71
N LYS A 62 -0.87 -19.08 2.96
CA LYS A 62 -1.49 -20.23 3.65
C LYS A 62 -2.60 -20.85 2.80
N ASN A 63 -2.14 -21.83 2.04
CA ASN A 63 -2.87 -23.01 1.56
C ASN A 63 -3.68 -23.67 2.69
#